data_AF-X1JKV4-F1
#
_entry.id   AF-X1JKV4-F1
#
_cell.length_a   1.000
_cell.length_b   1.000
_cell.length_c   1.000
_cell.angle_alpha   90.00
_cell.angle_beta   90.00
_cell.angle_gamma   90.00
#
_symmetry.space_group_name_H-M   'P 1'
#
loop_
_entity.id
_entity.type
_entity.pdbx_description
1 polymer ?
#
loop_
_entity_poly.entity_id
_entity_poly.type
_entity_poly.pdbx_seq_one_letter_code
_entity_poly.pdbx_strand_id
1 'polypeptide(L)'
;MGVVSKIKEASDLPIIADFKIADVPHTNQRIARCAYDAGADAVIAHAFVGRDSLEAIIKVAEEKGDRGVIVVPNMSHPGASMFIGSVSERMAKLAVDVGATGVIGPATRPKEIMALRSWVGKELLILTPGVGV
;
A
#
# COMPACT_ATOMS: atom_id res chain seq x y z
N MET A 1 -24.82 -7.58 -3.70
CA MET A 1 -23.52 -7.09 -4.22
C MET A 1 -23.21 -5.72 -3.66
N GLY A 2 -22.00 -5.54 -3.13
CA GLY A 2 -21.52 -4.26 -2.59
C GLY A 2 -21.09 -3.27 -3.69
N VAL A 3 -20.73 -2.04 -3.30
CA VAL A 3 -20.31 -1.01 -4.26
C VAL A 3 -19.02 -1.39 -5.01
N VAL A 4 -18.05 -2.00 -4.32
CA VAL A 4 -16.77 -2.42 -4.91
C VAL A 4 -16.97 -3.46 -6.00
N SER A 5 -17.74 -4.52 -5.73
CA SER A 5 -18.04 -5.56 -6.73
C SER A 5 -18.78 -5.00 -7.94
N LYS A 6 -19.70 -4.04 -7.74
CA LYS A 6 -20.40 -3.37 -8.85
C LYS A 6 -19.45 -2.54 -9.72
N ILE A 7 -18.52 -1.79 -9.12
CA ILE A 7 -17.51 -1.01 -9.86
C ILE A 7 -16.61 -1.95 -10.66
N LYS A 8 -16.17 -3.04 -10.04
CA LYS A 8 -15.32 -4.03 -10.70
C LYS A 8 -16.00 -4.65 -11.92
N GLU A 9 -17.23 -5.11 -11.78
CA GLU A 9 -17.99 -5.68 -12.90
C GLU A 9 -18.28 -4.66 -14.00
N ALA A 10 -18.60 -3.42 -13.64
CA ALA A 10 -18.90 -2.38 -14.62
C ALA A 10 -17.66 -1.89 -15.38
N SER A 11 -16.48 -1.94 -14.76
CA SER A 11 -15.23 -1.47 -15.36
C SER A 11 -14.42 -2.58 -16.03
N ASP A 12 -14.60 -3.83 -15.62
CA ASP A 12 -13.73 -4.97 -15.97
C ASP A 12 -12.24 -4.70 -15.64
N LEU A 13 -11.99 -3.94 -14.57
CA LEU A 13 -10.65 -3.54 -14.13
C LEU A 13 -10.33 -4.03 -12.71
N PRO A 14 -9.04 -4.24 -12.40
CA PRO A 14 -8.60 -4.47 -11.03
C PRO A 14 -8.92 -3.27 -10.13
N ILE A 15 -9.35 -3.54 -8.90
CA ILE A 15 -9.68 -2.51 -7.92
C ILE A 15 -8.64 -2.46 -6.80
N ILE A 16 -8.04 -1.28 -6.60
CA ILE A 16 -7.17 -1.00 -5.46
C ILE A 16 -7.96 -0.19 -4.43
N ALA A 17 -8.13 -0.73 -3.22
CA ALA A 17 -8.76 -0.04 -2.10
C ALA A 17 -7.73 0.84 -1.38
N ASP A 18 -7.74 2.15 -1.68
CA ASP A 18 -6.90 3.14 -1.01
C ASP A 18 -7.43 3.52 0.39
N PHE A 19 -7.46 2.56 1.30
CA PHE A 19 -7.97 2.75 2.67
C PHE A 19 -6.93 3.32 3.62
N LYS A 20 -5.65 3.39 3.21
CA LYS A 20 -4.53 3.78 4.06
C LYS A 20 -4.54 3.04 5.40
N ILE A 21 -4.71 1.72 5.36
CA ILE A 21 -4.83 0.87 6.57
C ILE A 21 -3.66 1.15 7.53
N ALA A 22 -3.98 1.50 8.78
CA ALA A 22 -3.01 2.04 9.74
C ALA A 22 -3.44 1.83 11.21
N ASP A 23 -3.94 0.65 11.54
CA ASP A 23 -4.37 0.28 12.90
C ASP A 23 -3.49 -0.87 13.47
N VAL A 24 -3.87 -1.43 14.61
CA VAL A 24 -3.20 -2.61 15.21
C VAL A 24 -3.50 -3.88 14.40
N PRO A 25 -2.68 -4.96 14.52
CA PRO A 25 -2.74 -6.12 13.65
C PRO A 25 -4.14 -6.75 13.47
N HIS A 26 -4.87 -6.95 14.57
CA HIS A 26 -6.20 -7.60 14.51
C HIS A 26 -7.25 -6.74 13.78
N THR A 27 -7.18 -5.41 13.93
CA THR A 27 -8.06 -4.47 13.22
C THR A 27 -7.71 -4.45 11.74
N ASN A 28 -6.42 -4.40 11.41
CA ASN A 28 -5.94 -4.42 10.02
C ASN A 28 -6.40 -5.69 9.28
N GLN A 29 -6.36 -6.85 9.93
CA GLN A 29 -6.88 -8.09 9.34
C GLN A 29 -8.36 -7.99 8.98
N ARG A 30 -9.17 -7.39 9.86
CA ARG A 30 -10.61 -7.20 9.61
C ARG A 30 -10.84 -6.25 8.44
N ILE A 31 -10.14 -5.11 8.42
CA ILE A 31 -10.26 -4.13 7.33
C ILE A 31 -9.86 -4.75 5.99
N ALA A 32 -8.70 -5.41 5.92
CA ALA A 32 -8.22 -6.06 4.71
C ALA A 32 -9.17 -7.15 4.23
N ARG A 33 -9.66 -8.00 5.15
CA ARG A 33 -10.62 -9.06 4.83
C ARG A 33 -11.92 -8.50 4.25
N CYS A 34 -12.46 -7.45 4.86
CA CYS A 34 -13.65 -6.76 4.34
C CYS A 34 -13.41 -6.15 2.94
N ALA A 35 -12.23 -5.57 2.69
CA ALA A 35 -11.88 -5.02 1.37
C ALA A 35 -11.85 -6.11 0.29
N TYR A 36 -11.15 -7.22 0.55
CA TYR A 36 -11.06 -8.33 -0.39
C TYR A 36 -12.41 -9.03 -0.59
N ASP A 37 -13.19 -9.23 0.47
CA ASP A 37 -14.54 -9.81 0.38
C ASP A 37 -15.52 -8.91 -0.39
N ALA A 38 -15.30 -7.60 -0.37
CA ALA A 38 -16.06 -6.65 -1.19
C ALA A 38 -15.66 -6.67 -2.67
N GLY A 39 -14.53 -7.31 -3.03
CA GLY A 39 -14.06 -7.49 -4.40
C GLY A 39 -12.79 -6.74 -4.77
N ALA A 40 -12.09 -6.12 -3.81
CA ALA A 40 -10.81 -5.46 -4.08
C ALA A 40 -9.73 -6.48 -4.47
N ASP A 41 -8.87 -6.09 -5.41
CA ASP A 41 -7.70 -6.87 -5.84
C ASP A 41 -6.46 -6.52 -5.04
N ALA A 42 -6.37 -5.30 -4.51
CA ALA A 42 -5.32 -4.89 -3.61
C ALA A 42 -5.81 -3.88 -2.56
N VAL A 43 -5.07 -3.75 -1.47
CA VAL A 43 -5.26 -2.68 -0.47
C VAL A 43 -4.01 -1.83 -0.33
N ILE A 44 -4.19 -0.58 0.09
CA ILE A 44 -3.10 0.33 0.46
C ILE A 44 -3.00 0.43 1.99
N ALA A 45 -1.80 0.21 2.53
CA ALA A 45 -1.51 0.26 3.96
C ALA A 45 -0.30 1.15 4.28
N HIS A 46 -0.26 1.76 5.46
CA HIS A 46 0.89 2.56 5.90
C HIS A 46 1.99 1.69 6.50
N ALA A 47 3.25 2.04 6.22
CA ALA A 47 4.38 1.34 6.83
C ALA A 47 4.63 1.73 8.30
N PHE A 48 4.18 2.91 8.73
CA PHE A 48 4.53 3.44 10.05
C PHE A 48 3.94 2.66 11.22
N VAL A 49 2.91 1.84 10.98
CA VAL A 49 2.31 0.98 12.00
C VAL A 49 3.16 -0.24 12.35
N GLY A 50 4.24 -0.49 11.61
CA GLY A 50 5.22 -1.52 11.93
C GLY A 50 5.01 -2.85 11.22
N ARG A 51 5.96 -3.75 11.43
CA ARG A 51 6.10 -5.05 10.75
C ARG A 51 4.90 -5.96 11.02
N ASP A 52 4.54 -6.14 12.28
CA ASP A 52 3.44 -7.00 12.72
C ASP A 52 2.11 -6.59 12.08
N SER A 53 1.86 -5.29 11.98
CA SER A 53 0.68 -4.71 11.36
C SER A 53 0.63 -4.93 9.84
N LEU A 54 1.77 -4.89 9.15
CA LEU A 54 1.85 -5.21 7.72
C LEU A 54 1.74 -6.71 7.45
N GLU A 55 2.46 -7.54 8.20
CA GLU A 55 2.43 -9.01 8.08
C GLU A 55 1.01 -9.55 8.31
N ALA A 56 0.26 -8.93 9.23
CA ALA A 56 -1.15 -9.22 9.44
C ALA A 56 -2.01 -8.99 8.18
N ILE A 57 -1.72 -7.96 7.38
CA ILE A 57 -2.43 -7.67 6.12
C ILE A 57 -1.98 -8.64 5.02
N ILE A 58 -0.67 -8.89 4.92
CA ILE A 58 -0.08 -9.83 3.95
C ILE A 58 -0.69 -11.22 4.11
N LYS A 59 -0.75 -11.73 5.34
CA LYS A 59 -1.38 -13.03 5.63
C LYS A 59 -2.83 -13.10 5.13
N VAL A 60 -3.62 -12.04 5.33
CA VAL A 60 -5.01 -12.00 4.84
C VAL A 60 -5.05 -11.95 3.31
N ALA A 61 -4.08 -11.29 2.68
CA ALA A 61 -3.98 -11.21 1.23
C ALA A 61 -3.67 -12.58 0.60
N GLU A 62 -2.74 -13.34 1.18
CA GLU A 62 -2.42 -14.74 0.83
C GLU A 62 -3.66 -15.64 0.99
N GLU A 63 -4.34 -15.57 2.14
CA GLU A 63 -5.59 -16.31 2.43
C GLU A 63 -6.71 -16.02 1.42
N LYS A 64 -6.67 -14.87 0.73
CA LYS A 64 -7.68 -14.43 -0.24
C LYS A 64 -7.27 -14.65 -1.70
N GLY A 65 -6.31 -15.55 -1.93
CA GLY A 65 -5.82 -15.93 -3.24
C GLY A 65 -4.77 -14.95 -3.75
N ASP A 66 -3.76 -14.68 -2.92
CA ASP A 66 -2.60 -13.84 -3.23
C ASP A 66 -2.99 -12.44 -3.73
N ARG A 67 -3.89 -11.78 -2.99
CA ARG A 67 -4.29 -10.38 -3.25
C ARG A 67 -3.14 -9.42 -3.03
N GLY A 68 -3.23 -8.24 -3.62
CA GLY A 68 -2.17 -7.24 -3.57
C GLY A 68 -2.11 -6.45 -2.27
N VAL A 69 -0.91 -6.17 -1.78
CA VAL A 69 -0.68 -5.21 -0.69
C VAL A 69 0.31 -4.15 -1.16
N ILE A 70 -0.12 -2.89 -1.14
CA ILE A 70 0.68 -1.75 -1.57
C ILE A 70 0.98 -0.88 -0.35
N VAL A 71 2.26 -0.66 -0.07
CA VAL A 71 2.70 0.00 1.16
C VAL A 71 3.02 1.48 0.92
N VAL A 72 2.64 2.34 1.86
CA VAL A 72 2.97 3.77 1.84
C VAL A 72 4.17 4.03 2.78
N PRO A 73 5.39 4.18 2.23
CA PRO A 73 6.58 4.52 3.03
C PRO A 73 6.71 6.02 3.30
N ASN A 74 6.09 6.88 2.48
CA ASN A 74 6.07 8.32 2.65
C ASN A 74 4.84 8.95 1.98
N MET A 75 4.50 10.18 2.33
CA MET A 75 3.42 10.95 1.71
C MET A 75 3.94 12.23 1.03
N SER A 76 3.15 12.77 0.09
CA SER A 76 3.54 13.94 -0.70
C SER A 76 3.33 15.28 0.00
N HIS A 77 2.40 15.38 0.96
CA HIS A 77 2.07 16.65 1.63
C HIS A 77 3.20 17.15 2.56
N PRO A 78 3.32 18.48 2.81
CA PRO A 78 4.41 19.06 3.62
C PRO A 78 4.55 18.48 5.03
N GLY A 79 3.43 18.12 5.67
CA GLY A 79 3.39 17.53 7.02
C GLY A 79 4.12 16.19 7.15
N ALA A 80 4.33 15.45 6.05
CA ALA A 80 5.06 14.19 6.06
C ALA A 80 6.50 14.35 6.56
N SER A 81 7.11 15.53 6.38
CA SER A 81 8.48 15.84 6.82
C SER A 81 8.65 15.83 8.35
N MET A 82 7.57 16.01 9.12
CA MET A 82 7.64 16.09 10.58
C MET A 82 8.04 14.76 11.22
N PHE A 83 7.52 13.64 10.70
CA PHE A 83 7.66 12.33 11.36
C PHE A 83 8.01 11.19 10.41
N ILE A 84 7.51 11.21 9.17
CA ILE A 84 7.56 10.06 8.25
C ILE A 84 8.76 10.19 7.29
N GLY A 85 9.03 11.40 6.81
CA GLY A 85 10.05 11.63 5.78
C GLY A 85 11.44 11.12 6.16
N SER A 86 11.86 11.35 7.41
CA SER A 86 13.18 10.93 7.93
C SER A 86 13.36 9.42 8.06
N VAL A 87 12.26 8.65 8.04
CA VAL A 87 12.25 7.20 8.21
C VAL A 87 11.74 6.45 6.98
N SER A 88 11.48 7.18 5.90
CA SER A 88 10.91 6.66 4.64
C SER A 88 11.73 5.53 4.01
N GLU A 89 13.07 5.62 4.04
CA GLU A 89 13.94 4.54 3.53
C GLU A 89 13.73 3.24 4.30
N ARG A 90 13.69 3.30 5.64
CA ARG A 90 13.47 2.12 6.48
C ARG A 90 12.08 1.53 6.24
N MET A 91 11.08 2.38 6.07
CA MET A 91 9.71 1.97 5.74
C MET A 91 9.60 1.33 4.35
N ALA A 92 10.33 1.85 3.37
CA ALA A 92 10.37 1.26 2.03
C ALA A 92 11.03 -0.12 2.04
N LYS A 93 12.14 -0.29 2.77
CA LYS A 93 12.80 -1.59 2.94
C LYS A 93 11.91 -2.58 3.70
N LEU A 94 11.17 -2.12 4.72
CA LEU A 94 10.19 -2.96 5.40
C LEU A 94 9.15 -3.52 4.44
N ALA A 95 8.68 -2.73 3.45
CA ALA A 95 7.75 -3.22 2.44
C ALA A 95 8.33 -4.38 1.61
N VAL A 96 9.63 -4.34 1.30
CA VAL A 96 10.34 -5.45 0.65
C VAL A 96 10.38 -6.66 1.56
N ASP A 97 10.78 -6.46 2.82
CA ASP A 97 10.97 -7.55 3.79
C ASP A 97 9.68 -8.33 4.09
N VAL A 98 8.53 -7.66 4.06
CA VAL A 98 7.22 -8.31 4.30
C VAL A 98 6.57 -8.85 3.02
N GLY A 99 7.24 -8.77 1.88
CA GLY A 99 6.73 -9.29 0.61
C GLY A 99 5.57 -8.47 0.02
N ALA A 100 5.55 -7.15 0.22
CA ALA A 100 4.53 -6.30 -0.38
C ALA A 100 4.57 -6.36 -1.91
N THR A 101 3.41 -6.26 -2.55
CA THR A 101 3.25 -6.23 -4.02
C THR A 101 3.81 -4.94 -4.62
N GLY A 102 3.77 -3.85 -3.86
CA GLY A 102 4.29 -2.57 -4.32
C GLY A 102 4.36 -1.52 -3.23
N VAL A 103 4.83 -0.34 -3.63
CA VAL A 103 4.91 0.85 -2.78
C VAL A 103 4.32 2.08 -3.47
N ILE A 104 3.91 3.04 -2.66
CA ILE A 104 3.50 4.37 -3.12
C ILE A 104 4.69 5.34 -3.13
N GLY A 105 4.89 6.05 -4.24
CA GLY A 105 5.89 7.12 -4.38
C GLY A 105 5.28 8.44 -4.85
N PRO A 106 5.91 9.60 -4.61
CA PRO A 106 5.35 10.90 -5.02
C PRO A 106 5.69 11.25 -6.48
N ALA A 107 4.68 11.30 -7.37
CA ALA A 107 4.88 11.60 -8.80
C ALA A 107 5.58 12.94 -9.07
N THR A 108 5.32 13.95 -8.24
CA THR A 108 5.84 15.31 -8.39
C THR A 108 7.31 15.45 -8.00
N ARG A 109 7.95 14.39 -7.48
CA ARG A 109 9.33 14.44 -6.95
C ARG A 109 10.18 13.30 -7.55
N PRO A 110 10.65 13.44 -8.81
CA PRO A 110 11.41 12.38 -9.50
C PRO A 110 12.65 11.89 -8.74
N LYS A 111 13.34 12.78 -8.01
CA LYS A 111 14.50 12.40 -7.17
C LYS A 111 14.12 11.43 -6.05
N GLU A 112 12.96 11.62 -5.42
CA GLU A 112 12.46 10.70 -4.40
C GLU A 112 12.01 9.36 -5.00
N ILE A 113 11.46 9.35 -6.22
CA ILE A 113 11.13 8.11 -6.92
C ILE A 113 12.40 7.31 -7.24
N MET A 114 13.47 7.97 -7.70
CA MET A 114 14.75 7.30 -7.96
C MET A 114 15.35 6.69 -6.68
N ALA A 115 15.28 7.42 -5.57
CA ALA A 115 15.71 6.91 -4.26
C ALA A 115 14.83 5.73 -3.81
N LEU A 116 13.50 5.86 -3.93
CA LEU A 116 12.58 4.77 -3.61
C LEU A 116 12.90 3.52 -4.43
N ARG A 117 13.14 3.66 -5.74
CA ARG A 117 13.52 2.55 -6.62
C ARG A 117 14.84 1.89 -6.21
N SER A 118 15.83 2.65 -5.76
CA SER A 118 17.10 2.05 -5.29
C SER A 118 16.93 1.28 -3.98
N TRP A 119 15.93 1.63 -3.16
CA TRP A 119 15.64 0.92 -1.90
C TRP A 119 14.79 -0.34 -2.08
N VAL A 120 13.82 -0.32 -3.00
CA VAL A 120 12.83 -1.41 -3.14
C VAL A 120 13.17 -2.44 -4.21
N GLY A 121 14.27 -2.26 -4.94
CA GLY A 121 14.68 -3.16 -6.03
C GLY A 121 13.84 -2.98 -7.29
N LYS A 122 13.98 -3.87 -8.28
CA LYS A 122 13.31 -3.75 -9.59
C LYS A 122 11.93 -4.41 -9.65
N GLU A 123 11.70 -5.40 -8.80
CA GLU A 123 10.51 -6.26 -8.87
C GLU A 123 9.26 -5.59 -8.27
N LEU A 124 9.40 -4.87 -7.15
CA LEU A 124 8.26 -4.20 -6.53
C LEU A 124 7.66 -3.14 -7.46
N LEU A 125 6.33 -3.13 -7.56
CA LEU A 125 5.62 -2.06 -8.24
C LEU A 125 5.83 -0.74 -7.49
N ILE A 126 5.98 0.36 -8.22
CA ILE A 126 5.96 1.71 -7.65
C ILE A 126 4.79 2.45 -8.30
N LEU A 127 3.74 2.72 -7.52
CA LEU A 127 2.59 3.49 -7.97
C LEU A 127 2.78 4.94 -7.52
N THR A 128 2.66 5.87 -8.46
CA THR A 128 2.97 7.29 -8.20
C THR A 128 1.77 8.20 -8.37
N PRO A 129 0.95 8.45 -7.33
CA PRO A 129 -0.10 9.46 -7.38
C PRO A 129 0.47 10.88 -7.40
N GLY A 130 -0.36 11.84 -7.84
CA GLY A 130 -0.02 13.28 -7.87
C GLY A 130 0.46 13.80 -9.23
N VAL A 131 0.22 13.09 -10.33
CA VAL A 131 0.47 13.61 -11.68
C VAL A 131 -0.62 14.64 -12.04
N GLY A 132 -0.21 15.79 -12.58
CA GLY A 132 -1.14 16.79 -13.12
C GLY A 132 -1.83 17.66 -12.06
N VAL A 133 -1.35 17.62 -10.82
CA VAL A 133 -1.80 18.48 -9.71
C VAL A 133 -0.73 19.52 -9.40
#